data_AF-A0A3N4JHL8-F1
#
_entry.id   AF-A0A3N4JHL8-F1
#
_cell.length_a   1.000
_cell.length_b   1.000
_cell.length_c   1.000
_cell.angle_alpha   90.00
_cell.angle_beta   90.00
_cell.angle_gamma   90.00
#
_symmetry.space_group_name_H-M   'P 1'
#
loop_
_entity.id
_entity.type
_entity.pdbx_description
1 polymer ?
#
loop_
_entity_poly.entity_id
_entity_poly.type
_entity_poly.pdbx_seq_one_letter_code
_entity_poly.pdbx_strand_id
1 'polypeptide(L)' 'PPNSPDLNPIEHLWNIMKSRIQTRRGVERVTSVGAMKLVLQQEWEKITIEEVNREISKLPNILAQCINQKGGNKFH' A
#
# COMPACT_ATOMS: atom_id res chain seq x y z
N PRO A 1 -13.10 -0.54 11.55
CA PRO A 1 -14.00 -1.62 12.03
C PRO A 1 -13.30 -2.97 11.86
N PRO A 2 -13.82 -4.07 12.42
CA PRO A 2 -13.44 -5.40 11.93
C PRO A 2 -13.65 -5.44 10.41
N ASN A 3 -12.65 -5.88 9.63
CA ASN A 3 -12.62 -5.87 8.15
C ASN A 3 -12.54 -4.49 7.47
N SER A 4 -11.83 -3.51 8.05
CA SER A 4 -11.54 -2.22 7.39
C SER A 4 -10.05 -2.09 7.04
N PRO A 5 -9.56 -2.76 5.98
CA PRO A 5 -8.17 -2.63 5.53
C PRO A 5 -7.80 -1.18 5.22
N ASP A 6 -8.77 -0.37 4.76
CA ASP A 6 -8.58 1.06 4.47
C ASP A 6 -8.18 1.90 5.70
N LEU A 7 -8.38 1.37 6.91
CA LEU A 7 -7.98 2.03 8.16
C LEU A 7 -6.62 1.55 8.68
N ASN A 8 -5.95 0.63 7.97
CA ASN A 8 -4.63 0.15 8.33
C ASN A 8 -3.58 0.79 7.39
N PRO A 9 -2.75 1.74 7.87
CA PRO A 9 -1.73 2.42 7.06
C PRO A 9 -0.78 1.47 6.32
N ILE A 10 -0.57 0.26 6.86
CA ILE A 10 0.31 -0.72 6.24
C ILE A 10 -0.23 -1.22 4.89
N GLU A 11 -1.55 -1.23 4.69
CA GLU A 11 -2.19 -1.62 3.42
C GLU A 11 -1.84 -0.62 2.32
N HIS A 12 -1.75 0.67 2.64
CA HIS A 12 -1.28 1.69 1.70
C HIS A 12 0.19 1.50 1.34
N LEU A 13 1.03 1.12 2.30
CA LEU A 13 2.43 0.78 2.03
C LEU A 13 2.55 -0.46 1.13
N TRP A 14 1.75 -1.50 1.38
CA TRP A 14 1.70 -2.68 0.50
C TRP A 14 1.23 -2.33 -0.91
N ASN A 15 0.27 -1.42 -1.06
CA ASN A 15 -0.17 -0.93 -2.37
C ASN A 15 0.95 -0.17 -3.11
N ILE A 16 1.74 0.65 -2.41
CA ILE A 16 2.92 1.33 -2.98
C ILE A 16 3.92 0.28 -3.49
N MET A 17 4.29 -0.70 -2.66
CA MET A 17 5.22 -1.77 -3.06
C MET A 17 4.70 -2.54 -4.26
N LYS A 18 3.42 -2.95 -4.23
CA LYS A 18 2.78 -3.68 -5.33
C LYS A 18 2.82 -2.88 -6.63
N SER A 19 2.49 -1.58 -6.58
CA SER A 19 2.55 -0.69 -7.74
C SER A 19 3.96 -0.61 -8.32
N ARG A 20 4.99 -0.41 -7.48
CA ARG A 20 6.40 -0.36 -7.90
C ARG A 20 6.89 -1.68 -8.51
N ILE A 21 6.46 -2.82 -7.97
CA ILE A 21 6.84 -4.13 -8.52
C ILE A 21 6.16 -4.38 -9.87
N GLN A 22 4.91 -3.95 -10.04
CA GLN A 22 4.14 -4.12 -11.27
C GLN A 22 4.68 -3.29 -12.46
N THR A 23 5.54 -2.29 -12.21
CA THR A 23 6.23 -1.56 -13.28
C THR A 23 7.35 -2.38 -13.92
N ARG A 24 7.89 -3.40 -13.22
CA ARG A 24 8.95 -4.27 -13.73
C ARG A 24 8.39 -5.23 -14.79
N ARG A 25 8.69 -4.95 -16.06
CA ARG A 25 8.14 -5.66 -17.25
C ARG A 25 9.25 -6.21 -18.14
N GLY A 26 8.89 -7.07 -19.09
CA GLY A 26 9.83 -7.66 -20.02
C GLY A 26 10.94 -8.44 -19.30
N VAL A 27 12.20 -8.07 -19.56
CA VAL A 27 13.39 -8.68 -18.95
C VAL A 27 13.47 -8.48 -17.44
N GLU A 28 12.84 -7.44 -16.90
CA GLU A 28 12.83 -7.14 -15.46
C GLU A 28 11.71 -7.85 -14.70
N ARG A 29 10.84 -8.57 -15.41
CA ARG A 29 9.68 -9.24 -14.80
C ARG A 29 10.13 -10.26 -13.77
N VAL A 30 9.55 -10.17 -12.59
CA VAL A 30 9.79 -11.13 -11.50
C VAL A 30 8.93 -12.38 -11.71
N THR A 31 9.57 -13.53 -11.93
CA THR A 31 8.89 -14.79 -12.29
C THR A 31 9.16 -15.96 -11.34
N SER A 32 9.96 -15.76 -10.28
CA SER A 32 10.25 -16.78 -9.27
C SER A 32 9.98 -16.28 -7.85
N VAL A 33 9.67 -17.22 -6.95
CA VAL A 33 9.44 -16.90 -5.53
C VAL A 33 10.69 -16.31 -4.88
N GLY A 34 11.88 -16.83 -5.20
CA GLY A 34 13.14 -16.31 -4.69
C GLY A 34 13.39 -14.87 -5.11
N ALA A 35 13.20 -14.56 -6.40
CA ALA A 35 13.32 -13.19 -6.90
C ALA A 35 12.26 -12.28 -6.29
N MET A 36 11.02 -12.76 -6.10
CA MET A 36 9.96 -11.97 -5.48
C MET A 36 10.29 -11.61 -4.03
N LYS A 37 10.84 -12.53 -3.24
CA LYS A 37 11.28 -12.23 -1.86
C LYS A 37 12.32 -11.11 -1.81
N LEU A 38 13.32 -11.18 -2.69
CA LEU A 38 14.37 -10.17 -2.79
C LEU A 38 13.81 -8.81 -3.20
N VAL A 39 12.96 -8.78 -4.21
CA VAL A 39 12.34 -7.54 -4.70
C VAL A 39 11.43 -6.92 -3.64
N LEU A 40 10.66 -7.72 -2.91
CA LEU A 40 9.85 -7.23 -1.80
C LEU A 40 10.71 -6.56 -0.72
N GLN A 41 11.83 -7.18 -0.33
CA GLN A 41 12.75 -6.60 0.65
C GLN A 41 13.35 -5.28 0.15
N GLN A 42 13.80 -5.24 -1.11
CA GLN A 42 14.34 -4.03 -1.73
C GLN A 42 13.31 -2.89 -1.79
N GLU A 43 12.07 -3.19 -2.17
CA GLU A 43 11.03 -2.16 -2.24
C GLU A 43 10.62 -1.67 -0.84
N TRP A 44 10.66 -2.55 0.18
CA TRP A 44 10.44 -2.17 1.57
C TRP A 44 11.52 -1.21 2.08
N GLU A 45 12.80 -1.52 1.84
CA GLU A 45 13.93 -0.68 2.24
C GLU A 45 13.96 0.70 1.55
N LYS A 46 13.31 0.82 0.38
CA LYS A 46 13.17 2.09 -0.35
C LYS A 46 12.04 2.99 0.17
N ILE A 47 11.13 2.48 1.00
CA ILE A 47 10.05 3.30 1.55
C ILE A 47 10.66 4.28 2.54
N THR A 48 10.52 5.58 2.27
CA THR A 48 11.05 6.61 3.15
C THR A 48 10.07 6.95 4.27
N ILE A 49 10.57 7.55 5.35
CA ILE A 49 9.74 8.02 6.46
C ILE A 49 8.75 9.08 6.00
N GLU A 50 9.11 9.91 5.03
CA GLU A 50 8.21 10.90 4.42
C GLU A 50 7.04 10.24 3.70
N GLU A 51 7.27 9.12 3.01
CA GLU A 51 6.18 8.34 2.39
C GLU A 51 5.26 7.72 3.44
N VAL A 52 5.83 7.18 4.53
CA VAL A 52 5.05 6.67 5.66
C VAL A 52 4.19 7.78 6.27
N ASN A 53 4.78 8.94 6.56
CA ASN A 53 4.08 10.09 7.13
C ASN A 53 2.97 10.61 6.20
N ARG A 54 3.20 10.57 4.89
CA ARG A 54 2.18 10.92 3.88
C ARG A 54 1.01 9.95 3.88
N GLU A 55 1.23 8.66 4.10
CA GLU A 55 0.12 7.70 4.20
C GLU A 55 -0.63 7.87 5.53
N ILE A 56 0.07 8.11 6.64
CA ILE A 56 -0.56 8.42 7.93
C ILE A 56 -1.41 9.69 7.86
N SER A 57 -0.95 10.73 7.17
CA SER A 57 -1.69 11.99 7.06
C SER A 57 -2.99 11.89 6.25
N LYS A 58 -3.19 10.80 5.49
CA LYS A 58 -4.44 10.51 4.78
C LYS A 58 -5.50 9.89 5.69
N LEU A 59 -5.12 9.28 6.81
CA LEU A 59 -6.05 8.61 7.73
C LEU A 59 -7.23 9.49 8.17
N PRO A 60 -7.05 10.78 8.55
CA PRO A 60 -8.18 11.62 8.92
C PRO A 60 -9.20 11.79 7.80
N ASN A 61 -8.74 11.88 6.55
CA ASN A 61 -9.62 11.98 5.38
C ASN A 61 -10.35 10.65 5.13
N ILE A 62 -9.65 9.52 5.21
CA ILE A 62 -10.27 8.19 5.06
C ILE A 62 -11.33 7.95 6.14
N LEU A 63 -11.04 8.32 7.40
CA LEU A 63 -11.98 8.25 8.51
C LEU A 63 -13.20 9.15 8.26
N ALA A 64 -13.00 10.38 7.80
CA ALA A 64 -14.10 11.29 7.44
C ALA A 64 -14.97 10.73 6.31
N GLN A 65 -14.36 10.12 5.29
CA GLN A 65 -15.11 9.45 4.22
C GLN A 65 -15.88 8.23 4.72
N CYS A 66 -15.31 7.44 5.63
CA CYS A 66 -16.00 6.33 6.29
C CYS A 66 -17.23 6.78 7.07
N ILE A 67 -17.13 7.90 7.80
CA ILE A 67 -18.25 8.51 8.52
C ILE A 67 -19.33 9.00 7.53
N ASN A 68 -18.92 9.72 6.48
CA ASN A 68 -19.84 10.25 5.46
C ASN A 68 -20.56 9.15 4.68
N GLN A 69 -19.89 8.02 4.44
CA GLN A 69 -20.50 6.85 3.79
C GLN A 69 -21.31 5.96 4.77
N LYS A 70 -21.53 6.39 6.02
CA LYS A 70 -22.22 5.61 7.07
C LYS A 70 -21.64 4.18 7.23
N GLY A 71 -20.33 4.03 7.06
CA GLY A 71 -19.65 2.72 7.11
C GLY A 71 -19.59 1.93 5.80
N GLY A 72 -19.82 2.58 4.64
CA GLY A 72 -19.54 1.98 3.33
C GLY A 72 -18.04 1.81 3.03
N ASN A 73 -17.69 0.86 2.15
CA ASN A 73 -16.31 0.43 1.88
C ASN A 73 -15.80 0.82 0.47
N LYS A 74 -16.28 1.91 -0.12
CA LYS A 74 -15.80 2.34 -1.45
C LYS A 74 -14.70 3.39 -1.30
N PHE A 75 -13.49 2.92 -1.05
CA PHE A 75 -12.28 3.74 -1.04
C PHE A 75 -11.31 3.18 -2.09
N HIS A 76 -11.45 3.65 -3.33
CA HIS A 76 -10.56 3.34 -4.45
C HIS A 76 -10.05 4.63 -5.07
#